data_AF-A0A349DW99-F1
#
_entry.id   AF-A0A349DW99-F1
#
_cell.length_a   1.000
_cell.length_b   1.000
_cell.length_c   1.000
_cell.angle_alpha   90.00
_cell.angle_beta   90.00
_cell.angle_gamma   90.00
#
_symmetry.space_group_name_H-M   'P 1'
#
loop_
_entity.id
_entity.type
_entity.pdbx_description
1 polymer ?
#
loop_
_entity_poly.entity_id
_entity_poly.type
_entity_poly.pdbx_seq_one_letter_code
_entity_poly.pdbx_strand_id
1 'polypeptide(L)'
;AAKIAEKINYVNGLTKEELRSLFREIVKIGELSDKGGAGLGFIDMVRKSGEKLLFDFQAVDEEVTFFSLLLRVRRGNFDYLV
;
A
#
# COMPACT_ATOMS: atom_id res chain seq x y z
N ALA A 1 5.58 -12.23 -7.41
CA ALA A 1 6.49 -11.31 -6.70
C ALA A 1 6.60 -9.93 -7.39
N ALA A 2 7.07 -9.84 -8.63
CA ALA A 2 7.38 -8.57 -9.33
C ALA A 2 6.27 -7.50 -9.29
N LYS A 3 5.04 -7.84 -9.68
CA LYS A 3 3.90 -6.90 -9.69
C LYS A 3 3.54 -6.33 -8.31
N ILE A 4 3.75 -7.09 -7.23
CA ILE A 4 3.50 -6.62 -5.86
C ILE A 4 4.63 -5.68 -5.42
N ALA A 5 5.88 -6.05 -5.71
CA ALA A 5 7.04 -5.20 -5.43
C ALA A 5 6.95 -3.84 -6.13
N GLU A 6 6.59 -3.81 -7.42
CA GLU A 6 6.38 -2.58 -8.18
C GLU A 6 5.32 -1.67 -7.54
N LYS A 7 4.18 -2.24 -7.14
CA LYS A 7 3.11 -1.49 -6.48
C LYS A 7 3.55 -0.89 -5.15
N ILE A 8 4.28 -1.66 -4.34
CA ILE A 8 4.78 -1.20 -3.03
C ILE A 8 5.86 -0.12 -3.22
N ASN A 9 6.80 -0.33 -4.14
CA ASN A 9 7.85 0.63 -4.45
C ASN A 9 7.28 1.95 -4.98
N TYR A 10 6.26 1.86 -5.84
CA TYR A 10 5.54 3.04 -6.33
C TYR A 10 4.97 3.85 -5.16
N VAL A 11 4.16 3.26 -4.29
CA VAL A 11 3.54 4.01 -3.18
C VAL A 11 4.55 4.51 -2.13
N ASN A 12 5.63 3.76 -1.90
CA ASN A 12 6.72 4.18 -0.99
C ASN A 12 7.54 5.36 -1.53
N GLY A 13 7.49 5.59 -2.85
CA GLY A 13 8.17 6.69 -3.52
C GLY A 13 7.34 7.98 -3.56
N LEU A 14 6.05 7.92 -3.24
CA LEU A 14 5.16 9.07 -3.29
C LEU A 14 5.31 9.97 -2.07
N THR A 15 5.21 11.28 -2.29
CA THR A 15 5.04 12.30 -1.26
C THR A 15 3.66 12.23 -0.63
N LYS A 16 3.47 12.93 0.50
CA LYS A 16 2.18 13.00 1.20
C LYS A 16 1.08 13.61 0.31
N GLU A 17 1.44 14.61 -0.50
CA GLU A 17 0.56 15.30 -1.43
C GLU A 17 0.14 14.39 -2.58
N GLU A 18 1.09 13.65 -3.16
CA GLU A 18 0.84 12.67 -4.22
C GLU A 18 -0.02 11.50 -3.72
N LEU A 19 0.26 10.96 -2.53
CA LEU A 19 -0.58 9.93 -1.88
C LEU A 19 -2.02 10.41 -1.70
N ARG A 20 -2.21 11.66 -1.27
CA ARG A 20 -3.54 12.26 -1.14
C ARG A 20 -4.24 12.44 -2.47
N SER A 21 -3.51 12.89 -3.50
CA SER A 21 -4.06 13.07 -4.85
C SER A 21 -4.49 11.74 -5.46
N LEU A 22 -3.60 10.76 -5.43
CA LEU A 22 -3.85 9.41 -5.92
C LEU A 22 -5.02 8.75 -5.20
N PHE A 23 -5.11 8.87 -3.88
CA PHE A 23 -6.26 8.35 -3.12
C PHE A 23 -7.58 8.98 -3.57
N ARG A 24 -7.63 10.32 -3.76
CA ARG A 24 -8.84 11.01 -4.23
C ARG A 24 -9.24 10.58 -5.64
N GLU A 25 -8.27 10.42 -6.52
CA GLU A 25 -8.50 9.96 -7.89
C GLU A 25 -9.15 8.57 -7.91
N ILE A 26 -8.59 7.62 -7.15
CA ILE A 26 -9.13 6.26 -7.05
C ILE A 26 -10.55 6.27 -6.47
N VAL A 27 -10.79 7.05 -5.42
CA VAL A 27 -12.13 7.19 -4.82
C VAL A 27 -13.12 7.81 -5.82
N LYS A 28 -12.70 8.81 -6.61
CA LYS A 28 -13.53 9.49 -7.60
C LYS A 28 -13.90 8.60 -8.79
N ILE A 29 -12.96 7.79 -9.27
CA ILE A 29 -13.18 6.88 -10.40
C ILE A 29 -14.15 5.76 -10.02
N GLY A 30 -14.31 5.47 -8.73
CA GLY A 30 -15.16 4.35 -8.29
C GLY A 30 -14.52 3.00 -8.57
N GLU A 31 -13.26 2.97 -9.02
CA GLU A 31 -12.40 1.78 -9.08
C GLU A 31 -11.99 1.35 -7.66
N LEU A 32 -12.98 1.13 -6.80
CA LEU A 32 -12.95 -0.03 -5.95
C LEU A 32 -12.91 -1.19 -6.94
N SER A 33 -11.71 -1.73 -7.21
CA SER A 33 -11.49 -2.85 -8.14
C SER A 33 -12.72 -3.75 -8.19
N ASP A 34 -13.19 -4.21 -9.36
CA ASP A 34 -14.44 -4.98 -9.53
C ASP A 34 -14.60 -6.20 -8.58
N LYS A 35 -13.56 -6.56 -7.83
CA LYS A 35 -13.53 -7.62 -6.81
C LYS A 35 -13.31 -7.15 -5.36
N GLY A 36 -13.45 -5.85 -5.07
CA GLY A 36 -13.37 -5.28 -3.72
C GLY A 36 -12.03 -5.47 -2.98
N GLY A 37 -10.89 -5.57 -3.67
CA GLY A 37 -9.64 -5.99 -3.02
C GLY A 37 -8.34 -5.35 -3.55
N ALA A 38 -7.53 -4.88 -2.60
CA ALA A 38 -6.07 -4.65 -2.65
C ALA A 38 -5.48 -3.51 -3.51
N GLY A 39 -6.21 -2.87 -4.43
CA GLY A 39 -5.69 -1.67 -5.14
C GLY A 39 -5.46 -0.48 -4.21
N LEU A 40 -6.41 -0.24 -3.31
CA LEU A 40 -6.37 0.80 -2.28
C LEU A 40 -5.46 0.46 -1.08
N GLY A 41 -5.22 -0.83 -0.84
CA GLY A 41 -4.64 -1.32 0.42
C GLY A 41 -3.28 -0.70 0.73
N PHE A 42 -2.34 -0.70 -0.22
CA PHE A 42 -1.00 -0.16 0.02
C PHE A 42 -0.98 1.36 0.16
N ILE A 43 -1.75 2.08 -0.66
CA ILE A 43 -1.87 3.55 -0.58
C ILE A 43 -2.44 3.94 0.78
N ASP A 44 -3.52 3.29 1.21
CA ASP A 44 -4.17 3.59 2.48
C ASP A 44 -3.28 3.20 3.66
N MET A 45 -2.54 2.09 3.58
CA MET A 45 -1.54 1.69 4.58
C MET A 45 -0.43 2.72 4.73
N VAL A 46 0.22 3.16 3.65
CA VAL A 46 1.28 4.19 3.70
C VAL A 46 0.71 5.52 4.22
N ARG A 47 -0.47 5.92 3.73
CA ARG A 47 -1.12 7.17 4.12
C ARG A 47 -1.53 7.19 5.60
N LYS A 48 -2.10 6.10 6.12
CA LYS A 48 -2.55 5.99 7.51
C LYS A 48 -1.40 5.80 8.49
N SER A 49 -0.37 5.06 8.10
CA SER A 49 0.82 4.87 8.95
C SER A 49 1.74 6.08 8.95
N GLY A 50 1.83 6.80 7.82
CA GLY A 50 2.87 7.80 7.58
C GLY A 50 4.26 7.19 7.41
N GLU A 51 4.36 5.88 7.20
CA GLU A 51 5.61 5.12 7.13
C GLU A 51 5.66 4.30 5.83
N LYS A 52 6.87 3.98 5.38
CA LYS A 52 7.07 3.11 4.21
C LYS A 52 6.70 1.66 4.55
N LEU A 53 6.14 0.95 3.58
CA LEU A 53 5.93 -0.49 3.63
C LEU A 53 7.27 -1.20 3.44
N LEU A 54 7.65 -2.04 4.40
CA LEU A 54 8.80 -2.92 4.26
C LEU A 54 8.28 -4.28 3.82
N PHE A 55 8.93 -4.91 2.84
CA PHE A 55 8.49 -6.19 2.32
C PHE A 55 9.67 -7.04 1.87
N ASP A 56 9.45 -8.35 1.84
CA ASP A 56 10.43 -9.32 1.36
C ASP A 56 9.73 -10.50 0.66
N PHE A 57 10.46 -11.14 -0.26
CA PHE A 57 10.03 -12.34 -0.97
C PHE A 57 11.09 -13.42 -0.81
N GLN A 58 10.72 -14.53 -0.18
CA GLN A 58 11.60 -15.66 0.05
C GLN A 58 11.09 -16.86 -0.74
N ALA A 59 11.92 -17.40 -1.65
CA ALA A 59 11.59 -18.65 -2.33
C ALA A 59 11.58 -19.78 -1.30
N VAL A 60 10.46 -20.50 -1.24
CA VAL A 60 10.33 -21.71 -0.41
C VAL A 60 10.76 -22.93 -1.24
N ASP A 61 10.32 -22.96 -2.50
CA ASP A 61 10.72 -23.90 -3.55
C ASP A 61 10.53 -23.26 -4.95
N GLU A 62 10.52 -24.06 -6.02
CA GLU A 62 10.38 -23.61 -7.40
C GLU A 62 8.99 -23.04 -7.73
N GLU A 63 7.96 -23.38 -6.97
CA GLU A 63 6.56 -22.99 -7.22
C GLU A 63 6.04 -22.00 -6.17
N VAL A 64 6.59 -22.02 -4.96
CA VAL A 64 6.07 -21.28 -3.80
C VAL A 64 7.05 -20.19 -3.34
N THR A 65 6.52 -18.99 -3.18
CA THR A 65 7.24 -17.85 -2.58
C THR A 65 6.49 -17.35 -1.35
N PHE A 66 7.20 -17.28 -0.23
CA PHE A 66 6.72 -16.61 0.97
C PHE A 66 6.87 -15.10 0.83
N PHE A 67 5.75 -14.37 0.93
CA PHE A 67 5.72 -12.92 0.93
C PHE A 67 5.49 -12.40 2.35
N SER A 68 6.37 -11.51 2.81
CA SER A 68 6.20 -10.82 4.09
C SER A 68 6.04 -9.32 3.87
N LEU A 69 5.13 -8.72 4.64
CA LEU A 69 4.87 -7.28 4.66
C LEU A 69 4.86 -6.80 6.11
N LEU A 70 5.68 -5.78 6.39
CA LEU A 70 5.74 -5.13 7.69
C LEU A 70 5.35 -3.66 7.54
N LEU A 71 4.39 -3.25 8.36
CA LEU A 71 3.97 -1.86 8.52
C LEU A 71 4.05 -1.48 10.00
N ARG A 72 4.55 -0.28 10.27
CA ARG A 72 4.55 0.30 11.62
C ARG A 72 3.48 1.38 11.68
N VAL A 73 2.60 1.28 12.68
CA VAL A 73 1.57 2.30 12.94
C VAL A 73 1.86 2.93 14.30
N ARG A 74 1.94 4.26 14.36
CA ARG A 74 2.17 4.99 15.61
C ARG A 74 0.83 5.18 16.34
N ARG A 75 0.78 4.79 17.62
CA ARG A 75 -0.39 5.00 18.49
C ARG A 75 -0.51 6.51 18.77
N GLY A 76 -1.47 7.18 18.14
CA GLY A 76 -1.75 8.61 18.37
C GLY A 76 -2.11 9.44 17.12
N ASN A 77 -1.97 8.91 15.90
CA ASN A 77 -2.24 9.66 14.65
C ASN A 77 -3.43 9.10 13.85
N PHE A 78 -4.54 8.74 14.50
CA PHE A 78 -5.77 8.42 13.77
C PHE A 78 -6.57 9.67 13.35
N ASP A 79 -6.11 10.87 13.74
CA ASP A 79 -6.74 12.16 13.40
C ASP A 79 -6.06 12.84 12.19
N TYR A 80 -6.15 12.25 11.01
CA TYR A 80 -5.75 12.97 9.79
C TYR A 80 -6.81 13.07 8.71
N LEU A 81 -8.02 12.53 8.93
CA LEU A 81 -9.11 12.53 7.95
C LEU A 81 -10.49 12.46 8.61
N VAL A 82 -10.91 13.57 9.21
CA VAL A 82 -12.17 14.22 8.80
C VAL A 82 -11.78 15.52 8.15
#